data_AF-A0A4Q2ZWS6-F1
#
_entry.id   AF-A0A4Q2ZWS6-F1
#
_cell.length_a   1.000
_cell.length_b   1.000
_cell.length_c   1.000
_cell.angle_alpha   90.00
_cell.angle_beta   90.00
_cell.angle_gamma   90.00
#
_symmetry.space_group_name_H-M   'P 1'
#
loop_
_entity.id
_entity.type
_entity.pdbx_description
1 polymer ?
#
loop_
_entity_poly.entity_id
_entity_poly.type
_entity_poly.pdbx_seq_one_letter_code
_entity_poly.pdbx_strand_id
1 'polypeptide(L)'
;MSAENKAFWKQYDLLIASLESNGFTDIQQEVAAAKLLVNGYPNGWQQLLDELKRIELTHRDRFIQEQRIIFFYLISQLKNSLEPGRY
;
A
#
# COMPACT_ATOMS: atom_id res chain seq x y z
N MET A 1 17.63 5.86 -1.91
CA MET A 1 16.26 5.83 -1.32
C MET A 1 16.19 6.85 -0.19
N SER A 2 15.24 7.79 -0.23
CA SER A 2 14.98 8.75 0.85
C SER A 2 14.51 8.04 2.13
N ALA A 3 14.62 8.71 3.29
CA ALA A 3 14.12 8.17 4.56
C ALA A 3 12.60 7.89 4.51
N GLU A 4 11.86 8.73 3.80
CA GLU A 4 10.42 8.58 3.56
C GLU A 4 10.10 7.32 2.75
N ASN A 5 10.85 7.04 1.69
CA ASN A 5 10.67 5.80 0.92
C ASN A 5 10.97 4.56 1.76
N LYS A 6 11.95 4.61 2.66
CA LYS A 6 12.24 3.50 3.58
C LYS A 6 11.11 3.28 4.59
N ALA A 7 10.56 4.37 5.15
CA ALA A 7 9.44 4.31 6.08
C ALA A 7 8.17 3.75 5.41
N PHE A 8 7.89 4.18 4.17
CA PHE A 8 6.78 3.66 3.37
C PHE A 8 6.87 2.14 3.19
N TRP A 9 8.00 1.65 2.67
CA TRP A 9 8.17 0.21 2.43
C TRP A 9 8.17 -0.61 3.72
N LYS A 10 8.67 -0.05 4.83
CA LYS A 10 8.54 -0.70 6.15
C LYS A 10 7.08 -0.90 6.55
N GLN A 11 6.23 0.11 6.40
CA GLN A 11 4.81 -0.01 6.70
C GLN A 11 4.10 -0.97 5.72
N TYR A 12 4.54 -0.99 4.47
CA TYR A 12 4.06 -1.94 3.47
C TYR A 12 4.36 -3.39 3.85
N ASP A 13 5.59 -3.68 4.26
CA ASP A 13 5.98 -5.02 4.68
C ASP A 13 5.27 -5.45 5.98
N LEU A 14 4.99 -4.49 6.90
CA LEU A 14 4.16 -4.73 8.08
C LEU A 14 2.71 -5.09 7.72
N LEU A 15 2.12 -4.43 6.73
CA LEU A 15 0.79 -4.78 6.25
C LEU A 15 0.74 -6.21 5.73
N ILE A 16 1.73 -6.60 4.91
CA ILE A 16 1.85 -7.96 4.37
C ILE A 16 1.92 -8.99 5.50
N ALA A 17 2.80 -8.78 6.48
CA ALA A 17 2.96 -9.68 7.62
C ALA A 17 1.68 -9.75 8.50
N SER A 18 1.00 -8.61 8.68
CA SER A 18 -0.26 -8.55 9.42
C SER A 18 -1.35 -9.34 8.70
N LEU A 19 -1.48 -9.19 7.38
CA LEU A 19 -2.45 -9.94 6.58
C LEU A 19 -2.18 -11.45 6.63
N GLU A 20 -0.92 -11.85 6.48
CA GLU A 20 -0.51 -13.26 6.56
C GLU A 20 -0.83 -13.87 7.94
N SER A 21 -0.44 -13.20 9.02
CA SER A 21 -0.65 -13.71 10.39
C SER A 21 -2.14 -13.79 10.79
N ASN A 22 -3.00 -12.98 10.18
CA ASN A 22 -4.45 -13.03 10.38
C ASN A 22 -5.17 -13.99 9.40
N GLY A 23 -4.43 -14.74 8.57
CA GLY A 23 -5.00 -15.72 7.63
C GLY A 23 -5.63 -15.10 6.37
N PHE A 24 -5.36 -13.82 6.09
CA PHE A 24 -5.81 -13.12 4.88
C PHE A 24 -4.83 -13.33 3.72
N THR A 25 -4.47 -14.58 3.44
CA THR A 25 -3.45 -14.93 2.44
C THR A 25 -3.82 -14.46 1.02
N ASP A 26 -5.11 -14.46 0.68
CA ASP A 26 -5.62 -13.93 -0.59
C ASP A 26 -5.31 -12.44 -0.74
N ILE A 27 -5.67 -11.64 0.28
CA ILE A 27 -5.44 -10.20 0.26
C ILE A 27 -3.94 -9.88 0.36
N GLN A 28 -3.20 -10.66 1.14
CA GLN A 28 -1.74 -10.54 1.24
C GLN A 28 -1.07 -10.72 -0.12
N GLN A 29 -1.50 -11.69 -0.92
CA GLN A 29 -0.96 -11.92 -2.27
C GLN A 29 -1.29 -10.76 -3.21
N GLU A 30 -2.52 -10.23 -3.16
CA GLU A 30 -2.90 -9.04 -3.94
C GLU A 30 -2.03 -7.82 -3.58
N VAL A 31 -1.84 -7.56 -2.29
CA VAL A 31 -0.96 -6.48 -1.83
C VAL A 31 0.47 -6.75 -2.30
N ALA A 32 1.03 -7.94 -2.08
CA ALA A 32 2.40 -8.25 -2.49
C ALA A 32 2.63 -8.09 -4.01
N ALA A 33 1.64 -8.45 -4.84
CA ALA A 33 1.70 -8.29 -6.29
C ALA A 33 1.70 -6.79 -6.70
N ALA A 34 0.94 -5.94 -6.01
CA ALA A 34 0.87 -4.51 -6.30
C ALA A 34 2.25 -3.81 -6.21
N LYS A 35 3.18 -4.33 -5.38
CA LYS A 35 4.55 -3.82 -5.27
C LYS A 35 5.31 -3.82 -6.61
N LEU A 36 4.98 -4.74 -7.51
CA LEU A 36 5.62 -4.86 -8.82
C LEU A 36 5.29 -3.69 -9.75
N LEU A 37 4.16 -2.99 -9.54
CA LEU A 37 3.74 -1.85 -10.35
C LEU A 37 4.74 -0.69 -10.31
N VAL A 38 5.47 -0.54 -9.21
CA VAL A 38 6.45 0.55 -9.01
C VAL A 38 7.70 0.36 -9.87
N ASN A 39 8.04 -0.88 -10.25
CA ASN A 39 9.23 -1.17 -11.03
C ASN A 39 8.89 -1.28 -12.52
N GLY A 40 9.39 -0.33 -13.32
CA GLY A 40 9.39 -0.43 -14.79
C GLY A 40 8.30 0.38 -15.51
N TYR A 41 7.42 1.10 -14.80
CA TYR A 41 6.37 1.92 -15.41
C TYR A 41 6.49 3.40 -15.03
N PRO A 42 6.33 4.34 -16.00
CA PRO A 42 6.36 5.79 -15.74
C PRO A 42 5.35 6.24 -14.66
N ASN A 43 4.21 5.55 -14.57
CA ASN A 43 3.12 5.85 -13.64
C ASN A 43 2.98 4.80 -12.52
N GLY A 44 4.04 4.02 -12.25
CA GLY A 44 3.97 2.87 -11.34
C GLY A 44 3.49 3.20 -9.92
N TRP A 45 3.88 4.38 -9.41
CA TRP A 45 3.43 4.86 -8.09
C TRP A 45 1.95 5.24 -8.06
N GLN A 46 1.43 5.83 -9.14
CA GLN A 46 0.01 6.12 -9.28
C GLN A 46 -0.80 4.83 -9.39
N GLN A 47 -0.32 3.86 -10.16
CA GLN A 47 -0.94 2.54 -10.25
C GLN A 47 -0.96 1.82 -8.91
N LEU A 48 0.14 1.87 -8.15
CA LEU A 48 0.18 1.33 -6.78
C LEU A 48 -0.86 2.00 -5.87
N LEU A 49 -1.00 3.32 -5.94
CA LEU A 49 -1.99 4.06 -5.16
C LEU A 49 -3.42 3.58 -5.48
N ASP A 50 -3.75 3.46 -6.76
CA ASP A 50 -5.10 3.06 -7.17
C ASP A 50 -5.38 1.60 -6.82
N GLU A 51 -4.37 0.73 -6.90
CA GLU A 51 -4.49 -0.67 -6.51
C GLU A 51 -4.67 -0.83 -4.98
N LEU A 52 -3.93 -0.08 -4.17
CA LEU A 52 -4.11 -0.08 -2.72
C LEU A 52 -5.50 0.43 -2.30
N LYS A 53 -6.04 1.45 -2.98
CA LYS A 53 -7.44 1.89 -2.76
C LYS A 53 -8.43 0.81 -3.16
N ARG A 54 -8.22 0.14 -4.30
CA ARG A 54 -9.08 -0.94 -4.77
C ARG A 54 -9.14 -2.07 -3.74
N ILE A 55 -7.98 -2.51 -3.25
CA ILE A 55 -7.86 -3.56 -2.23
C ILE A 55 -8.53 -3.11 -0.92
N GLU A 56 -8.27 -1.88 -0.46
CA GLU A 56 -8.86 -1.33 0.78
C GLU A 56 -10.40 -1.34 0.70
N LEU A 57 -10.96 -0.87 -0.41
CA LEU A 57 -12.41 -0.81 -0.61
C LEU A 57 -13.03 -2.20 -0.77
N THR A 58 -12.38 -3.10 -1.52
CA THR A 58 -12.92 -4.45 -1.82
C THR A 58 -13.00 -5.31 -0.57
N HIS A 59 -12.02 -5.19 0.33
CA HIS A 59 -11.90 -6.04 1.51
C HIS A 59 -12.12 -5.29 2.83
N ARG A 60 -12.66 -4.07 2.77
CA ARG A 60 -12.81 -3.16 3.90
C ARG A 60 -13.35 -3.82 5.16
N ASP A 61 -14.40 -4.61 5.00
CA ASP A 61 -15.13 -5.26 6.10
C ASP A 61 -14.36 -6.43 6.73
N ARG A 62 -13.35 -6.97 6.02
CA ARG A 62 -12.50 -8.06 6.52
C ARG A 62 -11.32 -7.56 7.35
N PHE A 63 -10.88 -6.32 7.14
CA PHE A 63 -9.70 -5.80 7.82
C PHE A 63 -9.95 -5.49 9.29
N ILE A 64 -8.97 -5.86 10.13
CA ILE A 64 -8.88 -5.37 11.51
C ILE A 64 -8.42 -3.91 11.53
N GLN A 65 -8.60 -3.24 12.68
CA GLN A 65 -8.28 -1.83 12.84
C GLN A 65 -6.82 -1.50 12.47
N GLU A 66 -5.87 -2.33 12.87
CA GLU A 66 -4.44 -2.14 12.55
C GLU A 66 -4.19 -2.09 11.04
N GLN A 67 -4.71 -3.06 10.30
CA GLN A 67 -4.56 -3.14 8.84
C GLN A 67 -5.18 -1.91 8.16
N ARG A 68 -6.35 -1.47 8.62
CA ARG A 68 -7.01 -0.25 8.11
C ARG A 68 -6.14 1.00 8.35
N ILE A 69 -5.51 1.11 9.52
CA ILE A 69 -4.60 2.22 9.84
C ILE A 69 -3.39 2.21 8.89
N ILE A 70 -2.79 1.04 8.65
CA ILE A 70 -1.63 0.93 7.75
C ILE A 70 -2.04 1.26 6.31
N PHE A 71 -3.17 0.74 5.81
CA PHE A 71 -3.70 1.11 4.50
C PHE A 71 -3.92 2.62 4.37
N PHE A 72 -4.56 3.24 5.36
CA PHE A 72 -4.78 4.69 5.39
C PHE A 72 -3.46 5.47 5.33
N TYR A 73 -2.45 5.06 6.09
CA TYR A 73 -1.12 5.65 6.06
C TYR A 73 -0.49 5.55 4.66
N LEU A 74 -0.45 4.34 4.07
CA LEU A 74 0.17 4.10 2.77
C LEU A 74 -0.51 4.92 1.65
N ILE A 75 -1.84 4.91 1.61
CA ILE A 75 -2.63 5.67 0.63
C ILE A 75 -2.38 7.18 0.80
N SER A 76 -2.34 7.68 2.03
CA SER A 76 -2.14 9.11 2.31
C SER A 76 -0.72 9.56 1.93
N GLN A 77 0.30 8.76 2.25
CA GLN A 77 1.68 9.05 1.84
C GLN A 77 1.81 9.13 0.33
N LEU A 78 1.28 8.14 -0.40
CA LEU A 78 1.30 8.14 -1.87
C LEU A 78 0.55 9.33 -2.47
N LYS A 79 -0.65 9.66 -1.96
CA LYS A 79 -1.39 10.85 -2.41
C LYS A 79 -0.55 12.11 -2.26
N ASN A 80 0.02 12.35 -1.07
CA ASN A 80 0.81 13.54 -0.80
C ASN A 80 2.08 13.63 -1.64
N SER A 81 2.71 12.49 -1.95
CA SER A 81 3.91 12.44 -2.80
C SER A 81 3.60 12.62 -4.29
N LEU A 82 2.36 12.38 -4.72
CA LEU A 82 1.92 12.46 -6.11
C LEU A 82 1.18 13.77 -6.43
N GLU A 83 0.87 14.61 -5.44
CA GLU A 83 0.23 15.90 -5.65
C GLU A 83 1.13 16.86 -6.46
N PRO A 84 0.64 17.44 -7.57
CA PRO A 84 1.40 18.41 -8.35
C PRO A 84 1.54 19.72 -7.56
N GLY A 85 2.77 20.09 -7.21
CA GLY A 85 3.07 21.35 -6.50
C GLY A 85 4.12 21.25 -5.38
N ARG A 86 4.73 20.08 -5.15
CA ARG A 86 5.82 19.89 -4.18
C ARG A 86 7.23 19.73 -4.80
N TYR A 87 7.40 20.05 -6.08
CA TYR A 87 8.68 20.10 -6.77
C TYR A 87 8.86 21.44 -7.48
#